data_AF-A0A5B7GLK3-F1
#
_entry.id   AF-A0A5B7GLK3-F1
#
_cell.length_a   1.000
_cell.length_b   1.000
_cell.length_c   1.000
_cell.angle_alpha   90.00
_cell.angle_beta   90.00
_cell.angle_gamma   90.00
#
_symmetry.space_group_name_H-M   'P 1'
#
loop_
_entity.id
_entity.type
_entity.pdbx_description
1 polymer ?
#
loop_
_entity_poly.entity_id
_entity_poly.type
_entity_poly.pdbx_seq_one_letter_code
_entity_poly.pdbx_strand_id
1 'polypeptide(L)'
;MARLGLYHDVAPLTHRHMDPRRLWRTSQHGSFATNLAFTLSNCTQNRWWVSMATSEHLAALEGCEGPTGCSWEEFTQVLSGSLHCDLDIICAVTPFMTTSEYLRSVPSCISTSQLPLHVHQSSHITFVFTKS
;
A
#
# COMPACT_ATOMS: atom_id res chain seq x y z
N MET A 1 -0.90 3.21 -3.18
CA MET A 1 -1.47 4.51 -3.63
C MET A 1 -2.98 4.43 -3.75
N ALA A 2 -3.55 3.54 -4.59
CA ALA A 2 -5.01 3.43 -4.78
C ALA A 2 -5.83 3.30 -3.47
N ARG A 3 -5.38 2.49 -2.51
CA ARG A 3 -6.12 2.30 -1.24
C ARG A 3 -6.03 3.49 -0.28
N LEU A 4 -5.06 4.37 -0.47
CA LEU A 4 -4.86 5.59 0.31
C LEU A 4 -5.61 6.79 -0.31
N GLY A 5 -6.44 6.56 -1.34
CA GLY A 5 -7.15 7.63 -2.06
C GLY A 5 -6.26 8.49 -2.96
N LEU A 6 -4.98 8.16 -3.10
CA LEU A 6 -4.05 9.04 -3.83
C LEU A 6 -4.31 9.04 -5.33
N TYR A 7 -4.35 10.24 -5.90
CA TYR A 7 -4.52 10.47 -7.32
C TYR A 7 -5.82 9.84 -7.87
N HIS A 8 -6.88 9.86 -7.05
CA HIS A 8 -8.17 9.27 -7.38
C HIS A 8 -8.94 10.13 -8.40
N ASP A 9 -9.05 9.64 -9.62
CA ASP A 9 -9.86 10.28 -10.67
C ASP A 9 -11.37 10.13 -10.39
N VAL A 10 -12.13 11.22 -10.55
CA VAL A 10 -13.60 11.24 -10.35
C VAL A 10 -14.32 10.25 -11.27
N ALA A 11 -13.80 10.07 -12.49
CA ALA A 11 -14.33 9.14 -13.48
C ALA A 11 -13.28 8.06 -13.79
N PRO A 12 -13.68 6.80 -14.02
CA PRO A 12 -12.75 5.74 -14.40
C PRO A 12 -11.96 6.10 -15.67
N LEU A 13 -10.64 5.95 -15.61
CA LEU A 13 -9.79 6.14 -16.78
C LEU A 13 -10.06 5.05 -17.82
N THR A 14 -10.13 5.44 -19.09
CA THR A 14 -10.35 4.52 -20.20
C THR A 14 -9.25 4.64 -21.24
N HIS A 15 -9.00 3.56 -21.99
CA HIS A 15 -8.02 3.56 -23.08
C HIS A 15 -8.39 4.49 -24.25
N ARG A 16 -9.65 4.93 -24.33
CA ARG A 16 -10.18 5.68 -25.49
C ARG A 16 -9.87 7.17 -25.42
N HIS A 17 -9.82 7.73 -24.22
CA HIS A 17 -9.63 9.16 -24.02
C HIS A 17 -8.69 9.38 -22.84
N MET A 18 -7.50 9.90 -23.12
CA MET A 18 -6.57 10.34 -22.09
C MET A 18 -6.88 11.79 -21.72
N ASP A 19 -7.81 12.01 -20.78
CA ASP A 19 -8.09 13.35 -20.27
C ASP A 19 -6.78 13.96 -19.72
N PRO A 20 -6.35 15.14 -20.18
CA PRO A 20 -5.18 15.81 -19.64
C PRO A 20 -5.36 16.22 -18.17
N ARG A 21 -6.59 16.34 -17.67
CA ARG A 21 -6.89 16.70 -16.28
C ARG A 21 -6.87 15.51 -15.32
N ARG A 22 -6.59 14.30 -15.80
CA ARG A 22 -6.47 13.13 -14.94
C ARG A 22 -5.41 13.34 -13.86
N LEU A 23 -5.71 12.86 -12.67
CA LEU A 23 -4.82 12.86 -11.52
C LEU A 23 -3.84 11.69 -11.63
N TRP A 24 -4.28 10.50 -12.01
CA TRP A 24 -3.37 9.37 -12.16
C TRP A 24 -2.54 9.44 -13.44
N ARG A 25 -1.22 9.48 -13.27
CA ARG A 25 -0.23 9.51 -14.37
C ARG A 25 0.94 8.59 -14.05
N THR A 26 1.05 7.48 -14.77
CA THR A 26 2.13 6.49 -14.56
C THR A 26 3.52 7.10 -14.68
N SER A 27 3.73 8.07 -15.57
CA SER A 27 5.03 8.75 -15.71
C SER A 27 5.42 9.62 -14.52
N GLN A 28 4.46 10.03 -13.68
CA GLN A 28 4.70 10.89 -12.52
C GLN A 28 4.68 10.10 -11.20
N HIS A 29 3.85 9.06 -11.10
CA HIS A 29 3.60 8.33 -9.85
C HIS A 29 3.92 6.83 -9.94
N GLY A 30 4.44 6.36 -11.07
CA GLY A 30 4.86 4.97 -11.30
C GLY A 30 6.20 4.90 -12.03
N SER A 31 7.01 5.96 -11.95
CA SER A 31 8.37 5.94 -12.46
C SER A 31 9.25 5.00 -11.62
N PHE A 32 10.38 4.57 -12.17
CA PHE A 32 11.33 3.76 -11.43
C PHE A 32 11.75 4.46 -10.13
N ALA A 33 11.84 3.67 -9.06
CA ALA A 33 12.16 4.16 -7.71
C ALA A 33 11.15 5.16 -7.11
N THR A 34 9.90 5.21 -7.62
CA THR A 34 8.81 5.88 -6.91
C THR A 34 8.71 5.32 -5.50
N ASN A 35 8.69 6.22 -4.50
CA ASN A 35 8.56 5.87 -3.10
C ASN A 35 7.36 6.57 -2.48
N LEU A 36 6.91 6.02 -1.35
CA LEU A 36 5.87 6.60 -0.51
C LEU A 36 6.38 6.58 0.92
N ALA A 37 6.35 7.74 1.59
CA ALA A 37 6.88 7.91 2.93
C ALA A 37 5.81 8.51 3.85
N PHE A 38 5.78 8.02 5.09
CA PHE A 38 4.99 8.61 6.16
C PHE A 38 5.95 9.09 7.26
N THR A 39 5.84 10.36 7.62
CA THR A 39 6.66 10.95 8.69
C THR A 39 5.76 11.20 9.90
N LEU A 40 6.18 10.70 11.05
CA LEU A 40 5.53 10.93 12.34
C LEU A 40 6.34 11.97 13.12
N SER A 41 5.78 13.16 13.28
CA SER A 41 6.41 14.28 13.97
C SER A 41 5.75 14.53 15.32
N ASN A 42 6.56 14.84 16.33
CA ASN A 42 6.05 15.31 17.61
C ASN A 42 5.95 16.84 17.59
N CYS A 43 4.74 17.36 17.55
CA CYS A 43 4.48 18.79 17.73
C CYS A 43 4.48 19.15 19.23
N THR A 44 4.37 20.45 19.53
CA THR A 44 4.30 20.90 20.92
C THR A 44 3.17 20.22 21.70
N GLN A 45 3.46 19.87 22.96
CA GLN A 45 2.53 19.23 23.91
C GLN A 45 2.16 17.77 23.57
N ASN A 46 3.12 16.95 23.10
CA ASN A 46 2.92 15.52 22.79
C ASN A 46 1.81 15.26 21.75
N ARG A 47 1.59 16.23 20.85
CA ARG A 47 0.64 16.08 19.75
C ARG A 47 1.38 15.52 18.55
N TRP A 48 0.98 14.33 18.13
CA TRP A 48 1.60 13.64 17.01
C TRP A 48 0.95 14.06 15.69
N TRP A 49 1.78 14.35 14.70
CA TRP A 49 1.35 14.73 13.36
C TRP A 49 1.93 13.76 12.33
N VAL A 50 1.08 13.27 11.43
CA VAL A 50 1.46 12.37 10.35
C VAL A 50 1.44 13.15 9.04
N SER A 51 2.57 13.22 8.36
CA SER A 51 2.67 13.75 7.00
C SER A 51 3.00 12.65 6.01
N MET A 52 2.56 12.79 4.77
CA MET A 52 2.85 11.83 3.71
C MET A 52 3.56 12.53 2.54
N ALA A 53 4.52 11.82 1.96
CA ALA A 53 5.17 12.23 0.74
C ALA A 53 5.17 11.09 -0.28
N THR A 54 5.09 11.43 -1.56
CA THR A 54 5.30 10.52 -2.68
C THR A 54 6.35 11.09 -3.60
N SER A 55 7.41 10.32 -3.90
CA SER A 55 8.53 10.80 -4.71
C SER A 55 9.08 12.15 -4.21
N GLU A 56 9.32 12.25 -2.91
CA GLU A 56 9.84 13.45 -2.23
C GLU A 56 8.94 14.69 -2.25
N HIS A 57 7.73 14.59 -2.80
CA HIS A 57 6.72 15.65 -2.78
C HIS A 57 5.68 15.37 -1.71
N LEU A 58 5.37 16.37 -0.87
CA LEU A 58 4.26 16.28 0.08
C LEU A 58 2.96 16.01 -0.68
N ALA A 59 2.19 15.05 -0.18
CA ALA A 59 0.93 14.64 -0.76
C ALA A 59 -0.18 14.71 0.29
N ALA A 60 -1.35 15.19 -0.12
CA ALA A 60 -2.52 15.26 0.75
C ALA A 60 -3.06 13.84 1.02
N LEU A 61 -3.43 13.60 2.27
CA LEU A 61 -4.18 12.40 2.67
C LEU A 61 -5.67 12.73 2.62
N GLU A 62 -6.41 12.03 1.77
CA GLU A 62 -7.86 12.18 1.73
C GLU A 62 -8.48 11.79 3.08
N GLY A 63 -9.39 12.62 3.59
CA GLY A 63 -10.01 12.44 4.91
C GLY A 63 -9.28 13.14 6.06
N CYS A 64 -8.18 13.84 5.79
CA CYS A 64 -7.51 14.69 6.78
C CYS A 64 -7.82 16.18 6.54
N GLU A 65 -7.96 16.98 7.61
CA GLU A 65 -8.24 18.42 7.50
C GLU A 65 -7.01 19.24 7.06
N GLY A 66 -5.80 18.73 7.34
CA GLY A 66 -4.55 19.42 7.05
C GLY A 66 -4.11 19.33 5.58
N PRO A 67 -3.47 20.38 5.03
CA PRO A 67 -3.06 20.41 3.62
C PRO A 67 -1.96 19.40 3.25
N THR A 68 -1.20 18.91 4.23
CA THR A 68 -0.04 18.02 4.00
C THR A 68 0.03 16.84 4.99
N GLY A 69 -1.02 16.62 5.79
CA GLY A 69 -1.03 15.64 6.87
C GLY A 69 -2.23 15.75 7.79
N CYS A 70 -2.21 14.97 8.87
CA CYS A 70 -3.26 14.91 9.89
C CYS A 70 -2.67 14.72 11.28
N SER A 71 -3.49 14.96 12.29
CA SER A 71 -3.23 14.43 13.63
C SER A 71 -3.14 12.90 13.61
N TRP A 72 -2.45 12.33 14.59
CA TRP A 72 -2.37 10.88 14.73
C TRP A 72 -3.76 10.22 14.85
N GLU A 73 -4.68 10.87 15.58
CA GLU A 73 -6.04 10.40 15.77
C GLU A 73 -6.80 10.32 14.43
N GLU A 74 -6.81 11.39 13.64
CA GLU A 74 -7.41 11.40 12.29
C GLU A 74 -6.78 10.35 11.39
N PHE A 75 -5.44 10.27 11.38
CA PHE A 75 -4.72 9.33 10.54
C PHE A 75 -5.15 7.88 10.82
N THR A 76 -5.27 7.49 12.09
CA THR A 76 -5.72 6.14 12.46
C THR A 76 -7.16 5.86 12.04
N GLN A 77 -8.05 6.85 12.08
CA GLN A 77 -9.43 6.72 11.62
C GLN A 77 -9.50 6.55 10.09
N VAL A 78 -8.79 7.39 9.34
CA VAL A 78 -8.71 7.30 7.87
C VAL A 78 -8.13 5.95 7.45
N LEU A 79 -7.03 5.53 8.08
CA LEU A 79 -6.37 4.28 7.74
C LEU A 79 -7.22 3.06 8.12
N SER A 80 -7.85 3.04 9.29
CA SER A 80 -8.71 1.92 9.70
C SER A 80 -9.93 1.74 8.79
N GLY A 81 -10.57 2.84 8.36
CA GLY A 81 -11.62 2.78 7.32
C GLY A 81 -11.08 2.27 5.99
N SER A 82 -9.87 2.68 5.61
CA SER A 82 -9.20 2.25 4.39
C SER A 82 -8.67 0.81 4.47
N LEU A 83 -8.49 0.20 5.64
CA LEU A 83 -7.97 -1.17 5.77
C LEU A 83 -9.07 -2.23 5.95
N HIS A 84 -10.35 -1.86 5.89
CA HIS A 84 -11.48 -2.77 6.03
C HIS A 84 -11.75 -3.63 4.78
N CYS A 85 -10.71 -4.31 4.29
CA CYS A 85 -10.72 -5.07 3.04
C CYS A 85 -10.09 -6.43 3.32
N ASP A 86 -10.88 -7.50 3.22
CA ASP A 86 -10.39 -8.86 3.33
C ASP A 86 -9.63 -9.24 2.04
N LEU A 87 -8.32 -9.06 2.08
CA LEU A 87 -7.44 -9.37 0.95
C LEU A 87 -7.42 -10.87 0.64
N ASP A 88 -7.60 -11.72 1.64
CA ASP A 88 -7.57 -13.17 1.46
C ASP A 88 -8.77 -13.61 0.63
N ILE A 89 -9.96 -13.07 0.92
CA ILE A 89 -11.17 -13.29 0.12
C ILE A 89 -11.00 -12.74 -1.29
N ILE A 90 -10.56 -11.48 -1.44
CA ILE A 90 -10.51 -10.81 -2.75
C ILE A 90 -9.48 -11.45 -3.68
N CYS A 91 -8.33 -11.81 -3.15
CA CYS A 91 -7.26 -12.43 -3.92
C CYS A 91 -7.39 -13.95 -3.98
N ALA A 92 -8.46 -14.52 -3.39
CA ALA A 92 -8.67 -15.96 -3.23
C ALA A 92 -7.41 -16.67 -2.69
N VAL A 93 -6.69 -16.00 -1.78
CA VAL A 93 -5.51 -16.57 -1.14
C VAL A 93 -6.07 -17.59 -0.16
N THR A 94 -5.93 -18.87 -0.49
CA THR A 94 -6.13 -19.89 0.53
C THR A 94 -5.18 -19.56 1.67
N PRO A 95 -5.65 -19.50 2.93
CA PRO A 95 -4.75 -19.28 4.06
C PRO A 95 -3.58 -20.24 3.91
N PHE A 96 -2.36 -19.72 4.07
CA PHE A 96 -1.14 -20.51 3.93
C PHE A 96 -1.35 -21.85 4.63
N MET A 97 -1.51 -22.92 3.85
CA MET A 97 -1.51 -24.26 4.43
C MET A 97 -0.22 -24.34 5.21
N THR A 98 -0.34 -24.69 6.49
CA THR A 98 0.86 -25.02 7.25
C THR A 98 1.61 -26.10 6.48
N THR A 99 2.94 -26.13 6.55
CA THR A 99 3.75 -27.17 5.89
C THR A 99 3.25 -28.58 6.20
N SER A 100 2.65 -28.77 7.38
CA SER A 100 1.96 -30.00 7.82
C SER A 100 0.72 -30.37 7.00
N GLU A 101 -0.07 -29.39 6.52
CA GLU A 101 -1.26 -29.63 5.69
C GLU A 101 -0.89 -29.83 4.22
N TYR A 102 0.08 -29.07 3.71
CA TYR A 102 0.57 -29.24 2.34
C TYR A 102 1.18 -30.64 2.13
N LEU A 103 1.99 -31.12 3.08
CA LEU A 103 2.57 -32.47 3.02
C LEU A 103 1.52 -33.60 3.08
N ARG A 104 0.31 -33.34 3.59
CA ARG A 104 -0.80 -34.30 3.59
C ARG A 104 -1.62 -34.27 2.30
N SER A 105 -1.63 -33.16 1.57
CA SER A 105 -2.36 -33.01 0.31
C SER A 105 -1.59 -33.49 -0.92
N VAL A 106 -0.28 -33.71 -0.82
CA VAL A 106 0.54 -34.19 -1.94
C VAL A 106 0.38 -35.72 -2.08
N PRO A 107 -0.11 -36.25 -3.21
CA PRO A 107 -0.10 -37.69 -3.45
C PRO A 107 1.36 -38.20 -3.44
N SER A 108 1.58 -39.36 -2.82
CA SER A 108 2.88 -39.94 -2.41
C SER A 108 3.88 -40.26 -3.54
N CYS A 109 3.68 -39.74 -4.75
CA CYS A 109 4.47 -40.08 -5.94
C CYS A 109 5.38 -38.95 -6.45
N ILE A 110 5.48 -37.80 -5.78
CA ILE A 110 6.41 -36.73 -6.19
C ILE A 110 7.72 -36.87 -5.40
N SER A 111 8.76 -37.34 -6.09
CA SER A 111 10.13 -37.42 -5.59
C SER A 111 10.66 -36.02 -5.23
N THR A 112 11.28 -35.90 -4.07
CA THR A 112 11.77 -34.68 -3.40
C THR A 112 12.90 -33.92 -4.12
N SER A 113 13.20 -34.23 -5.38
CA SER A 113 14.32 -33.61 -6.13
C SER A 113 13.93 -32.38 -6.97
N GLN A 114 12.65 -31.96 -6.98
CA GLN A 114 12.20 -30.78 -7.71
C GLN A 114 11.38 -29.84 -6.80
N LEU A 115 12.00 -29.26 -5.77
CA LEU A 115 11.51 -28.04 -5.15
C LEU A 115 12.13 -26.85 -5.89
N PRO A 116 11.34 -25.96 -6.53
CA PRO A 116 11.89 -24.72 -7.05
C PRO A 116 12.35 -23.84 -5.88
N LEU A 117 13.61 -23.41 -5.96
CA LEU A 117 14.19 -22.39 -5.08
C LEU A 117 13.28 -21.16 -5.06
N HIS A 118 12.95 -20.73 -3.84
CA HIS A 118 12.29 -19.49 -3.51
C HIS A 118 12.78 -18.32 -4.37
N VAL A 119 11.88 -17.74 -5.17
CA VAL A 119 11.98 -16.35 -5.60
C VAL A 119 10.91 -15.57 -4.85
N HIS A 120 11.29 -15.05 -3.69
CA HIS A 120 10.47 -14.13 -2.92
C HIS A 120 10.70 -12.71 -3.48
N GLN A 121 10.09 -12.38 -4.61
CA GLN A 121 9.94 -10.97 -4.99
C GLN A 121 8.73 -10.41 -4.24
N SER A 122 8.93 -10.15 -2.95
CA SER A 122 8.07 -9.23 -2.22
C SER A 122 8.34 -7.85 -2.79
N SER A 123 7.35 -7.26 -3.45
CA SER A 123 7.39 -5.84 -3.80
C SER A 123 7.30 -5.06 -2.49
N HIS A 124 8.45 -4.88 -1.84
CA HIS A 124 8.56 -4.18 -0.57
C HIS A 124 8.06 -2.74 -0.75
N ILE A 125 6.84 -2.46 -0.26
CA ILE A 125 6.48 -1.11 0.16
C ILE A 125 7.27 -0.88 1.45
N THR A 126 8.42 -0.23 1.33
CA THR A 126 9.19 0.19 2.50
C THR A 126 8.51 1.41 3.10
N PHE A 127 7.78 1.20 4.20
CA PHE A 127 7.34 2.30 5.06
C PHE A 127 8.54 2.83 5.82
N VAL A 128 9.11 3.94 5.37
CA VAL A 128 10.15 4.64 6.11
C VAL A 128 9.47 5.54 7.13
N PHE A 129 9.46 5.11 8.39
CA PHE A 129 9.11 5.97 9.51
C PHE A 129 10.37 6.70 9.97
N THR A 130 10.52 7.97 9.58
CA THR A 130 11.55 8.83 10.14
C THR A 130 11.05 9.42 11.46
N LYS A 131 11.76 9.15 12.56
CA LYS A 131 11.55 9.84 13.83
C LYS A 131 12.41 11.10 13.80
N SER A 132 11.79 12.27 13.66
CA SER A 132 12.45 13.58 13.82
C SER A 132 12.41 14.02 15.28
#